data_AF-T1BLF7-F1
#
_entry.id   AF-T1BLF7-F1
#
_cell.length_a   1.000
_cell.length_b   1.000
_cell.length_c   1.000
_cell.angle_alpha   90.00
_cell.angle_beta   90.00
_cell.angle_gamma   90.00
#
_symmetry.space_group_name_H-M   'P 1'
#
loop_
_entity.id
_entity.type
_entity.pdbx_description
1 polymer ?
#
loop_
_entity_poly.entity_id
_entity_poly.type
_entity_poly.pdbx_seq_one_letter_code
_entity_poly.pdbx_strand_id
1 'polypeptide(L)'
;LARGLPIGSGSVEGACKNLIKDRMERSGMRWSEEGAEAMVKMRAVYLSRDFDQYWSYHVVQEQRRLYPKGVWRPFRSCAKK
;
A
#
# COMPACT_ATOMS: atom_id res chain seq x y z
N LEU A 1 -3.40 12.71 -31.72
CA LEU A 1 -2.32 11.91 -31.11
C LEU A 1 -1.53 12.75 -30.08
N ALA A 2 -2.14 13.13 -28.94
CA ALA A 2 -1.87 14.44 -28.32
C ALA A 2 -1.21 14.46 -26.93
N ARG A 3 -0.33 13.51 -26.53
CA ARG A 3 0.41 13.64 -25.25
C ARG A 3 1.89 13.29 -25.23
N GLY A 4 2.54 12.98 -26.36
CA GLY A 4 4.00 12.78 -26.38
C GLY A 4 4.51 11.72 -25.39
N LEU A 5 3.64 10.83 -24.91
CA LEU A 5 4.01 9.74 -24.04
C LEU A 5 4.85 8.76 -24.87
N PRO A 6 5.97 8.24 -24.35
CA PRO A 6 6.80 7.31 -25.11
C PRO A 6 5.98 6.09 -25.51
N ILE A 7 5.69 5.99 -26.81
CA ILE A 7 5.01 4.83 -27.43
C ILE A 7 6.12 3.82 -27.74
N GLY A 8 6.53 3.09 -26.71
CA GLY A 8 7.69 2.21 -26.74
C GLY A 8 8.19 1.98 -25.33
N SER A 9 7.51 1.09 -24.63
CA SER A 9 7.35 1.12 -23.19
C SER A 9 8.39 0.28 -22.45
N GLY A 10 9.65 0.24 -22.89
CA GLY A 10 10.66 -0.68 -22.33
C GLY A 10 10.77 -0.65 -20.80
N SER A 11 10.63 0.54 -20.18
CA SER A 11 10.57 0.71 -18.73
C SER A 11 9.27 0.18 -18.11
N VAL A 12 8.14 0.33 -18.80
CA VAL A 12 6.81 -0.12 -18.37
C VAL A 12 6.67 -1.64 -18.54
N GLU A 13 7.11 -2.19 -19.67
CA GLU A 13 7.22 -3.63 -19.94
C GLU A 13 8.20 -4.30 -18.97
N GLY A 14 9.34 -3.67 -18.70
CA GLY A 14 10.30 -4.11 -17.69
C GLY A 14 9.70 -4.11 -16.28
N ALA A 15 8.92 -3.08 -15.95
CA ALA A 15 8.17 -3.04 -14.70
C ALA A 15 7.13 -4.16 -14.65
N CYS A 16 6.27 -4.35 -15.65
CA CYS A 16 5.28 -5.43 -15.67
C CYS A 16 5.93 -6.82 -15.52
N LYS A 17 7.07 -7.05 -16.18
CA LYS A 17 7.81 -8.33 -16.07
C LYS A 17 8.40 -8.55 -14.67
N ASN A 18 9.03 -7.54 -14.07
CA ASN A 18 9.75 -7.71 -12.79
C ASN A 18 8.86 -7.48 -11.55
N LEU A 19 7.83 -6.64 -11.68
CA LEU A 19 6.90 -6.29 -10.61
C LEU A 19 5.79 -7.33 -10.47
N ILE A 20 5.11 -7.64 -11.58
CA ILE A 20 3.91 -8.49 -11.59
C ILE A 20 4.32 -9.95 -11.75
N LYS A 21 5.03 -10.29 -12.84
CA LYS A 21 5.31 -11.69 -13.20
C LYS A 21 6.07 -12.44 -12.10
N ASP A 22 7.13 -11.83 -11.60
CA ASP A 22 8.02 -12.47 -10.62
C ASP A 22 7.33 -12.76 -9.27
N ARG A 23 6.29 -12.01 -8.92
CA ARG A 23 5.56 -12.22 -7.66
C ARG A 23 4.24 -12.93 -7.81
N MET A 24 3.51 -12.67 -8.88
CA MET A 24 2.10 -13.05 -9.02
C MET A 24 1.92 -14.39 -9.73
N GLU A 25 2.90 -14.86 -10.51
CA GLU A 25 2.80 -16.10 -11.31
C GLU A 25 3.55 -17.31 -10.71
N ARG A 26 3.92 -17.29 -9.42
CA ARG A 26 4.57 -18.47 -8.80
C ARG A 26 3.54 -19.58 -8.57
N SER A 27 3.99 -20.84 -8.66
CA SER A 27 3.09 -21.98 -8.52
C SER A 27 2.41 -22.00 -7.14
N GLY A 28 1.14 -22.42 -7.12
CA GLY A 28 0.35 -22.53 -5.90
C GLY A 28 -0.19 -21.22 -5.33
N MET A 29 0.08 -20.07 -5.96
CA MET A 29 -0.44 -18.79 -5.50
C MET A 29 -1.89 -18.59 -5.91
N ARG A 30 -2.68 -18.09 -4.96
CA ARG A 30 -4.05 -17.62 -5.18
C ARG A 30 -4.14 -16.22 -4.62
N TRP A 31 -4.59 -15.28 -5.44
CA TRP A 31 -4.74 -13.88 -5.07
C TRP A 31 -6.19 -13.47 -5.25
N SER A 32 -6.75 -12.78 -4.26
CA SER A 32 -7.89 -11.91 -4.49
C SER A 32 -7.39 -10.65 -5.21
N GLU A 33 -8.28 -9.95 -5.92
CA GLU A 33 -7.95 -8.70 -6.62
C GLU A 33 -7.36 -7.66 -5.65
N GLU A 34 -7.99 -7.50 -4.49
CA GLU A 34 -7.54 -6.60 -3.43
C GLU A 34 -6.15 -7.00 -2.89
N GLY A 35 -5.91 -8.30 -2.69
CA GLY A 35 -4.63 -8.81 -2.21
C GLY A 35 -3.52 -8.66 -3.25
N ALA A 36 -3.85 -8.90 -4.52
CA ALA A 36 -2.95 -8.69 -5.65
C ALA A 36 -2.52 -7.23 -5.75
N GLU A 37 -3.49 -6.30 -5.71
CA GLU A 37 -3.23 -4.87 -5.81
C GLU A 37 -2.36 -4.36 -4.64
N ALA A 38 -2.70 -4.76 -3.42
CA ALA A 38 -1.91 -4.39 -2.23
C ALA A 38 -0.45 -4.87 -2.36
N MET A 39 -0.25 -6.11 -2.80
CA MET A 39 1.10 -6.68 -2.99
C MET A 39 1.89 -5.99 -4.09
N VAL A 40 1.25 -5.69 -5.23
CA VAL A 40 1.88 -4.97 -6.34
C VAL A 40 2.29 -3.56 -5.91
N LYS A 41 1.43 -2.83 -5.19
CA LYS A 41 1.74 -1.50 -4.65
C LYS A 41 2.95 -1.53 -3.72
N MET A 42 2.97 -2.46 -2.76
CA MET A 42 4.10 -2.60 -1.84
C MET A 42 5.41 -2.93 -2.57
N ARG A 43 5.35 -3.83 -3.57
CA ARG A 43 6.52 -4.22 -4.34
C ARG A 43 7.02 -3.10 -5.25
N ALA A 44 6.13 -2.24 -5.75
CA ALA A 44 6.52 -1.07 -6.54
C ALA A 44 7.36 -0.11 -5.70
N VAL A 45 6.92 0.22 -4.48
CA VAL A 45 7.67 1.06 -3.54
C VAL A 45 9.03 0.43 -3.21
N TYR A 46 9.07 -0.89 -3.01
CA TYR A 46 10.32 -1.61 -2.74
C TYR A 46 11.32 -1.53 -3.90
N LEU A 47 10.87 -1.74 -5.14
CA LEU A 47 11.75 -1.65 -6.32
C LEU A 47 12.23 -0.22 -6.58
N SER A 48 11.41 0.78 -6.24
CA SER A 48 11.80 2.20 -6.28
C SER A 48 12.80 2.60 -5.18
N ARG A 49 13.09 1.71 -4.21
CA ARG A 49 13.94 1.96 -3.03
C ARG A 49 13.40 3.02 -2.05
N ASP A 50 12.10 3.32 -2.14
CA ASP A 50 11.42 4.29 -1.26
C ASP A 50 10.71 3.62 -0.08
N PHE A 51 10.96 2.33 0.15
CA PHE A 51 10.25 1.52 1.14
C PHE A 51 10.35 2.08 2.55
N ASP A 52 11.53 2.48 3.01
CA ASP A 52 11.73 2.94 4.39
C ASP A 52 10.98 4.26 4.67
N GLN A 53 10.99 5.16 3.69
CA GLN A 53 10.25 6.42 3.77
C GLN A 53 8.73 6.16 3.76
N TYR A 54 8.26 5.32 2.84
CA TYR A 54 6.85 4.96 2.76
C TYR A 54 6.37 4.23 4.01
N TRP A 55 7.15 3.29 4.54
CA TRP A 55 6.79 2.49 5.72
C TRP A 55 6.63 3.37 6.96
N SER A 56 7.57 4.30 7.16
CA SER A 56 7.48 5.30 8.24
C SER A 56 6.20 6.13 8.14
N TYR A 57 5.88 6.61 6.93
CA TYR A 57 4.63 7.33 6.68
C TYR A 57 3.40 6.46 6.94
N HIS A 58 3.38 5.24 6.41
CA HIS A 58 2.27 4.30 6.51
C HIS A 58 1.94 3.95 7.96
N VAL A 59 2.96 3.65 8.79
CA VAL A 59 2.80 3.38 10.22
C VAL A 59 2.15 4.56 10.94
N VAL A 60 2.59 5.80 10.67
CA VAL A 60 2.00 6.99 11.31
C VAL A 60 0.54 7.18 10.90
N GLN A 61 0.19 6.95 9.63
CA GLN A 61 -1.19 7.04 9.18
C GLN A 61 -2.07 5.95 9.80
N GLU A 62 -1.57 4.71 9.87
CA GLU A 62 -2.35 3.60 10.42
C GLU A 62 -2.57 3.75 11.93
N GLN A 63 -1.58 4.27 12.65
CA GLN A 63 -1.74 4.62 14.07
C GLN A 63 -2.82 5.68 14.29
N ARG A 64 -2.90 6.70 13.41
CA ARG A 64 -3.97 7.71 13.47
C ARG A 64 -5.35 7.11 13.16
N ARG A 65 -5.43 6.15 12.23
CA ARG A 65 -6.67 5.48 11.84
C ARG A 65 -7.19 4.57 12.95
N LEU A 66 -6.31 3.76 13.55
CA LEU A 66 -6.66 2.79 14.59
C LEU A 66 -6.91 3.46 15.94
N TYR A 67 -6.17 4.52 16.27
CA TYR A 67 -6.25 5.21 17.57
C TYR A 67 -6.57 6.70 17.40
N PRO A 68 -7.79 7.05 16.96
CA PRO A 68 -8.22 8.44 16.87
C PRO A 68 -8.24 9.09 18.26
N LYS A 69 -7.63 10.27 18.37
CA LYS A 69 -7.62 11.05 19.61
C LYS A 69 -9.06 11.42 20.01
N GLY A 70 -9.43 11.11 21.26
CA GLY A 70 -10.69 11.58 21.86
C GLY A 70 -11.87 10.59 21.86
N VAL A 71 -11.67 9.34 21.42
CA VAL A 71 -12.73 8.31 21.49
C VAL A 71 -12.87 7.71 22.89
N TRP A 72 -11.84 7.82 23.73
CA TRP A 72 -11.96 7.45 25.14
C TRP A 72 -12.63 8.59 25.92
N ARG A 73 -13.94 8.46 26.16
CA ARG A 73 -14.65 9.27 27.15
C ARG A 73 -14.71 8.44 28.44
N PRO A 74 -14.13 8.90 29.56
CA PRO A 74 -14.44 8.28 30.84
C PRO A 74 -15.96 8.35 31.01
N PHE A 75 -16.59 7.20 31.26
CA PHE A 75 -18.00 7.15 31.64
C PHE A 75 -18.13 8.08 32.85
N ARG A 76 -18.84 9.20 32.69
CA ARG A 76 -19.16 10.08 33.81
C ARG A 76 -20.08 9.25 34.70
N SER A 77 -19.51 8.60 35.71
CA SER A 77 -20.31 8.03 36.78
C SER A 77 -21.13 9.17 37.36
N CYS A 78 -22.45 9.00 37.34
CA CYS A 78 -23.38 9.88 38.02
C CYS A 78 -22.85 10.12 39.44
N ALA A 79 -22.65 11.38 39.77
CA ALA A 79 -22.04 11.82 41.02
C ALA A 79 -22.78 11.18 42.20
N LYS A 80 -22.04 10.51 43.10
CA LYS A 80 -22.53 10.33 44.47
C LYS A 80 -22.56 11.71 45.13
N LYS A 81 -23.75 12.28 45.30
CA LYS A 81 -24.21 12.93 46.54
C LYS A 81 -25.67 13.34 46.41
#